data_AF-A0A453C2F8-F1
#
_entry.id   AF-A0A453C2F8-F1
#
_cell.length_a   1.000
_cell.length_b   1.000
_cell.length_c   1.000
_cell.angle_alpha   90.00
_cell.angle_beta   90.00
_cell.angle_gamma   90.00
#
_symmetry.space_group_name_H-M   'P 1'
#
loop_
_entity.id
_entity.type
_entity.pdbx_description
1 polymer ?
#
loop_
_entity_poly.entity_id
_entity_poly.type
_entity_poly.pdbx_seq_one_letter_code
_entity_poly.pdbx_strand_id
1 'polypeptide(L)'
;MSPHMGAQALLEFIALVDVTRHVELRLGIDDAITWSWESTRQFSAQSAYRAHFAGRTENAGAVQIWRCRAPPTCKFFIWLAARNRCWTADMLQRRQLAHPPACPFCDQAPETLDHLLLGCVLARQVWAKIMNTWGRPDWTPSTDSNLVEWWTTLNPQKHFRKEAWTGITLVLWMLWKHRNGIVFNGASPSVDDVLVKIELEAQNWRAAGLL
;
A
#
# COMPACT_ATOMS: atom_id res chain seq x y z
N MET A 1 8.82 -51.94 29.60
CA MET A 1 8.06 -50.75 30.06
C MET A 1 7.71 -49.96 28.82
N SER A 2 6.45 -50.03 28.34
CA SER A 2 6.04 -49.23 27.18
C SER A 2 5.99 -47.76 27.60
N PRO A 3 6.58 -46.84 26.83
CA PRO A 3 6.46 -45.42 27.13
C PRO A 3 4.98 -45.04 27.02
N HIS A 4 4.45 -44.43 28.07
CA HIS A 4 3.06 -43.96 28.11
C HIS A 4 2.93 -42.80 27.11
N MET A 5 2.60 -43.11 25.86
CA MET A 5 2.34 -42.08 24.84
C MET A 5 1.03 -41.38 25.20
N GLY A 6 1.11 -40.06 25.42
CA GLY A 6 -0.08 -39.23 25.58
C GLY A 6 -0.92 -39.23 24.31
N ALA A 7 -2.20 -38.86 24.41
CA ALA A 7 -3.14 -38.89 23.29
C ALA A 7 -2.63 -38.13 22.05
N GLN A 8 -1.94 -37.00 22.23
CA GLN A 8 -1.36 -36.24 21.12
C GLN A 8 -0.21 -36.99 20.42
N ALA A 9 0.66 -37.64 21.18
CA ALA A 9 1.75 -38.43 20.62
C ALA A 9 1.20 -39.66 19.85
N LEU A 10 0.09 -40.24 20.32
CA LEU A 10 -0.58 -41.32 19.59
C LEU A 10 -1.17 -40.84 18.24
N LEU A 11 -1.75 -39.64 18.20
CA LEU A 11 -2.26 -39.04 16.97
C LEU A 11 -1.13 -38.75 15.96
N GLU A 12 -0.02 -38.18 16.43
CA GLU A 12 1.17 -37.92 15.60
C GLU A 12 1.77 -39.24 15.07
N PHE A 13 1.82 -40.28 15.90
CA PHE A 13 2.27 -41.61 15.50
C PHE A 13 1.39 -42.22 14.40
N ILE A 14 0.07 -42.18 14.55
CA ILE A 14 -0.87 -42.68 13.53
C ILE A 14 -0.70 -41.92 12.21
N ALA A 15 -0.58 -40.58 12.27
CA ALA A 15 -0.36 -39.76 11.09
C ALA A 15 0.96 -40.12 10.39
N LEU A 16 2.02 -40.35 11.16
CA LEU A 16 3.32 -40.74 10.61
C LEU A 16 3.25 -42.13 9.97
N VAL A 17 2.62 -43.11 10.64
CA VAL A 17 2.40 -44.45 10.09
C VAL A 17 1.65 -44.38 8.77
N ASP A 18 0.58 -43.59 8.67
CA ASP A 18 -0.21 -43.49 7.44
C ASP A 18 0.57 -42.82 6.30
N VAL A 19 1.45 -41.86 6.60
CA VAL A 19 2.34 -41.23 5.60
C VAL A 19 3.45 -42.19 5.16
N THR A 20 3.97 -43.03 6.05
CA THR A 20 5.09 -43.93 5.75
C THR A 20 4.67 -45.32 5.26
N ARG A 21 3.40 -45.70 5.35
CA ARG A 21 2.90 -47.06 5.03
C ARG A 21 3.23 -47.55 3.62
N HIS A 22 3.46 -46.63 2.68
CA HIS A 22 3.76 -46.91 1.28
C HIS A 22 5.23 -46.64 0.92
N VAL A 23 6.08 -46.35 1.91
CA VAL A 23 7.50 -46.10 1.70
C VAL A 23 8.25 -47.44 1.76
N GLU A 24 8.77 -47.89 0.62
CA GLU A 24 9.64 -49.06 0.55
C GLU A 24 11.10 -48.62 0.63
N LEU A 25 11.81 -49.04 1.69
CA LEU A 25 13.23 -48.80 1.84
C LEU A 25 14.02 -49.66 0.86
N ARG A 26 14.85 -49.02 0.03
CA ARG A 26 15.72 -49.71 -0.93
C ARG A 26 17.12 -49.85 -0.35
N LEU A 27 17.51 -51.08 -0.03
CA LEU A 27 18.84 -51.38 0.53
C LEU A 27 19.94 -51.04 -0.48
N GLY A 28 20.96 -50.30 -0.03
CA GLY A 28 22.12 -49.90 -0.83
C GLY A 28 21.94 -48.63 -1.67
N ILE A 29 20.84 -47.89 -1.49
CA ILE A 29 20.63 -46.57 -2.09
C ILE A 29 20.69 -45.52 -0.97
N ASP A 30 21.52 -44.50 -1.14
CA ASP A 30 21.59 -43.39 -0.20
C ASP A 30 20.36 -42.48 -0.33
N ASP A 31 19.88 -41.96 0.80
CA ASP A 31 18.78 -41.00 0.84
C ASP A 31 19.16 -39.68 0.14
N ALA A 32 18.20 -39.08 -0.55
CA ALA A 32 18.36 -37.78 -1.20
C ALA A 32 17.31 -36.78 -0.70
N ILE A 33 17.78 -35.59 -0.31
CA ILE A 33 16.88 -34.48 0.02
C ILE A 33 16.38 -33.87 -1.29
N THR A 34 15.07 -33.92 -1.52
CA THR A 34 14.43 -33.35 -2.72
C THR A 34 13.54 -32.17 -2.38
N TRP A 35 13.52 -31.16 -3.25
CA TRP A 35 12.70 -29.97 -3.06
C TRP A 35 11.26 -30.21 -3.55
N SER A 36 10.30 -30.25 -2.62
CA SER A 36 8.90 -30.60 -2.94
C SER A 36 8.11 -29.52 -3.69
N TRP A 37 8.59 -28.27 -3.72
CA TRP A 37 7.87 -27.13 -4.30
C TRP A 37 8.20 -26.84 -5.77
N GLU A 38 9.08 -27.62 -6.40
CA GLU A 38 9.32 -27.59 -7.85
C GLU A 38 9.15 -28.99 -8.46
N SER A 39 8.60 -29.07 -9.67
CA SER A 39 8.47 -30.34 -10.41
C SER A 39 9.82 -30.96 -10.76
N THR A 40 10.87 -30.14 -10.89
CA THR A 40 12.27 -30.54 -11.11
C THR A 40 12.89 -31.21 -9.88
N ARG A 41 12.26 -31.10 -8.70
CA ARG A 41 12.78 -31.54 -7.39
C ARG A 41 14.09 -30.89 -6.96
N GLN A 42 14.53 -29.86 -7.68
CA GLN A 42 15.77 -29.13 -7.40
C GLN A 42 15.47 -27.92 -6.52
N PHE A 43 16.34 -27.70 -5.54
CA PHE A 43 16.27 -26.51 -4.71
C PHE A 43 16.75 -25.28 -5.49
N SER A 44 16.03 -24.18 -5.37
CA SER A 44 16.53 -22.85 -5.70
C SER A 44 16.14 -21.86 -4.61
N ALA A 45 16.99 -20.86 -4.36
CA ALA A 45 16.66 -19.78 -3.44
C ALA A 45 15.37 -19.04 -3.87
N GLN A 46 15.09 -18.99 -5.18
CA GLN A 46 13.88 -18.39 -5.73
C GLN A 46 12.62 -19.16 -5.36
N SER A 47 12.60 -20.50 -5.49
CA SER A 47 11.43 -21.29 -5.11
C SER A 47 11.26 -21.41 -3.61
N ALA A 48 12.35 -21.46 -2.85
CA ALA A 48 12.30 -21.35 -1.39
C ALA A 48 11.64 -20.04 -0.94
N TYR A 49 12.03 -18.92 -1.55
CA TYR A 49 11.41 -17.62 -1.30
C TYR A 49 9.92 -17.63 -1.67
N ARG A 50 9.56 -18.13 -2.86
CA ARG A 50 8.16 -18.23 -3.28
C ARG A 50 7.32 -19.10 -2.34
N ALA A 51 7.84 -20.24 -1.92
CA ALA A 51 7.19 -21.16 -0.98
C ALA A 51 7.01 -20.52 0.40
N HIS A 52 8.03 -19.84 0.92
CA HIS A 52 7.95 -19.12 2.19
C HIS A 52 6.86 -18.04 2.20
N PHE A 53 6.63 -17.41 1.05
CA PHE A 53 5.60 -16.40 0.87
C PHE A 53 4.30 -16.95 0.23
N ALA A 54 4.16 -18.27 0.09
CA ALA A 54 2.95 -18.88 -0.44
C ALA A 54 1.79 -18.61 0.51
N GLY A 55 0.67 -18.09 -0.01
CA GLY A 55 -0.47 -17.69 0.81
C GLY A 55 -0.36 -16.31 1.46
N ARG A 56 0.69 -15.51 1.18
CA ARG A 56 0.71 -14.11 1.61
C ARG A 56 -0.46 -13.35 0.98
N THR A 57 -1.10 -12.47 1.76
CA THR A 57 -2.00 -11.46 1.22
C THR A 57 -1.18 -10.30 0.66
N GLU A 58 -1.36 -9.98 -0.61
CA GLU A 58 -0.76 -8.77 -1.16
C GLU A 58 -1.48 -7.54 -0.60
N ASN A 59 -0.71 -6.56 -0.12
CA ASN A 59 -1.29 -5.31 0.33
C ASN A 59 -1.86 -4.56 -0.89
N ALA A 60 -3.17 -4.35 -0.90
CA ALA A 60 -3.83 -3.55 -1.93
C ALA A 60 -3.15 -2.18 -2.08
N GLY A 61 -2.94 -1.74 -3.31
CA GLY A 61 -2.24 -0.48 -3.62
C GLY A 61 -0.71 -0.57 -3.67
N ALA A 62 -0.09 -1.63 -3.12
CA ALA A 62 1.38 -1.74 -3.06
C ALA A 62 2.03 -1.71 -4.45
N VAL A 63 1.43 -2.37 -5.44
CA VAL A 63 1.94 -2.39 -6.81
C VAL A 63 2.03 -0.98 -7.38
N GLN A 64 0.99 -0.18 -7.20
CA GLN A 64 0.90 1.17 -7.73
C GLN A 64 1.91 2.11 -7.06
N ILE A 65 2.07 1.99 -5.74
CA ILE A 65 3.03 2.77 -4.94
C ILE A 65 4.46 2.48 -5.37
N TRP A 66 4.85 1.21 -5.44
CA TRP A 66 6.25 0.85 -5.65
C TRP A 66 6.67 0.94 -7.12
N ARG A 67 5.73 0.79 -8.07
CA ARG A 67 6.00 0.89 -9.52
C ARG A 67 5.92 2.31 -10.10
N CYS A 68 5.43 3.31 -9.36
CA CYS A 68 5.50 4.70 -9.81
C CYS A 68 6.96 5.19 -9.81
N ARG A 69 7.23 6.32 -10.48
CA ARG A 69 8.55 6.94 -10.57
C ARG A 69 8.80 8.01 -9.50
N ALA A 70 7.85 8.21 -8.58
CA ALA A 70 7.97 9.24 -7.55
C ALA A 70 9.20 9.04 -6.64
N PRO A 71 9.72 10.12 -6.02
CA PRO A 71 10.82 10.03 -5.06
C PRO A 71 10.51 9.06 -3.90
N PRO A 72 11.54 8.42 -3.30
CA PRO A 72 11.34 7.47 -2.20
C PRO A 72 10.56 8.02 -1.01
N THR A 73 10.74 9.30 -0.68
CA THR A 73 10.00 10.00 0.39
C THR A 73 8.50 10.04 0.12
N CYS A 74 8.11 10.31 -1.13
CA CYS A 74 6.72 10.34 -1.55
C CYS A 74 6.12 8.92 -1.50
N LYS A 75 6.84 7.92 -2.01
CA LYS A 75 6.41 6.51 -1.96
C LYS A 75 6.21 6.03 -0.52
N PHE A 76 7.14 6.36 0.36
CA PHE A 76 7.05 5.99 1.77
C PHE A 76 5.87 6.67 2.47
N PHE A 77 5.62 7.95 2.17
CA PHE A 77 4.41 8.63 2.64
C PHE A 77 3.13 7.91 2.18
N ILE A 78 2.99 7.61 0.88
CA ILE A 78 1.79 6.92 0.38
C ILE A 78 1.64 5.53 1.01
N TRP A 79 2.74 4.82 1.26
CA TRP A 79 2.72 3.55 1.97
C TRP A 79 2.17 3.68 3.40
N LEU A 80 2.55 4.73 4.14
CA LEU A 80 2.01 5.00 5.46
C LEU A 80 0.54 5.43 5.39
N ALA A 81 0.19 6.27 4.41
CA ALA A 81 -1.17 6.73 4.13
C ALA A 81 -2.11 5.55 3.85
N ALA A 82 -1.75 4.65 2.95
CA ALA A 82 -2.52 3.43 2.63
C ALA A 82 -2.76 2.51 3.84
N ARG A 83 -1.98 2.68 4.91
CA ARG A 83 -2.09 1.89 6.15
C ARG A 83 -2.70 2.68 7.30
N ASN A 84 -3.21 3.89 7.03
CA ASN A 84 -3.70 4.85 8.01
C ASN A 84 -2.71 5.09 9.17
N ARG A 85 -1.44 5.33 8.83
CA ARG A 85 -0.33 5.53 9.79
C ARG A 85 0.28 6.93 9.77
N CYS A 86 -0.34 7.89 9.10
CA CYS A 86 0.08 9.28 9.14
C CYS A 86 -0.51 10.00 10.36
N TRP A 87 0.10 11.11 10.77
CA TRP A 87 -0.31 11.90 11.93
C TRP A 87 -1.45 12.87 11.62
N THR A 88 -2.64 12.33 11.35
CA THR A 88 -3.92 13.05 11.24
C THR A 88 -4.59 13.22 12.61
N ALA A 89 -5.56 14.12 12.74
CA ALA A 89 -6.23 14.37 14.02
C ALA A 89 -6.89 13.10 14.59
N ASP A 90 -7.49 12.23 13.77
CA ASP A 90 -8.07 10.96 14.23
C ASP A 90 -7.01 10.02 14.85
N MET A 91 -5.80 9.98 14.28
CA MET A 91 -4.69 9.18 14.80
C MET A 91 -4.09 9.75 16.08
N LEU A 92 -4.07 11.09 16.22
CA LEU A 92 -3.70 11.76 17.47
C LEU A 92 -4.75 11.52 18.57
N GLN A 93 -6.03 11.63 18.23
CA GLN A 93 -7.16 11.36 19.14
C GLN A 93 -7.12 9.94 19.70
N ARG A 94 -6.86 8.93 18.85
CA ARG A 94 -6.71 7.53 19.28
C ARG A 94 -5.61 7.31 20.31
N ARG A 95 -4.62 8.21 20.35
CA ARG A 95 -3.49 8.19 21.30
C ARG A 95 -3.65 9.19 22.44
N GLN A 96 -4.82 9.80 22.58
CA GLN A 96 -5.12 10.80 23.61
C GLN A 96 -4.15 12.00 23.59
N LEU A 97 -3.66 12.36 22.41
CA LEU A 97 -2.81 13.54 22.19
C LEU A 97 -3.66 14.75 21.79
N ALA A 98 -3.17 15.96 22.04
CA ALA A 98 -3.84 17.18 21.59
C ALA A 98 -4.00 17.18 20.05
N HIS A 99 -5.20 17.50 19.58
CA HIS A 99 -5.53 17.50 18.15
C HIS A 99 -6.58 18.57 17.83
N PRO A 100 -6.60 19.10 16.59
CA PRO A 100 -7.70 19.94 16.12
C PRO A 100 -9.03 19.16 16.12
N PRO A 101 -10.17 19.84 16.36
CA PRO A 101 -11.49 19.19 16.35
C PRO A 101 -11.99 18.88 14.93
N ALA A 102 -11.48 19.60 13.92
CA ALA A 102 -11.92 19.51 12.54
C ALA A 102 -10.74 19.51 11.55
N CYS A 103 -11.04 19.14 10.31
CA CYS A 103 -10.12 19.08 9.20
C CYS A 103 -9.49 20.46 8.92
N PRO A 104 -8.15 20.58 8.89
CA PRO A 104 -7.47 21.86 8.65
C PRO A 104 -7.81 22.52 7.30
N PHE A 105 -8.35 21.77 6.34
CA PHE A 105 -8.72 22.31 5.03
C PHE A 105 -10.11 22.94 4.97
N CYS A 106 -11.10 22.32 5.61
CA CYS A 106 -12.50 22.71 5.42
C CYS A 106 -13.22 23.12 6.71
N ASP A 107 -12.68 22.80 7.88
CA ASP A 107 -13.29 23.06 9.19
C ASP A 107 -14.73 22.51 9.35
N GLN A 108 -15.11 21.50 8.56
CA GLN A 108 -16.49 20.99 8.47
C GLN A 108 -16.65 19.54 8.93
N ALA A 109 -15.57 18.75 8.97
CA ALA A 109 -15.60 17.33 9.28
C ALA A 109 -14.32 16.92 10.04
N PRO A 110 -14.33 15.78 10.78
CA PRO A 110 -13.13 15.26 11.41
C PRO A 110 -12.00 14.99 10.41
N GLU A 111 -10.76 15.24 10.80
CA GLU A 111 -9.60 14.94 9.96
C GLU A 111 -9.29 13.44 9.99
N THR A 112 -9.77 12.71 8.99
CA THR A 112 -9.27 11.38 8.63
C THR A 112 -8.39 11.46 7.39
N LEU A 113 -7.57 10.45 7.16
CA LEU A 113 -6.67 10.45 6.01
C LEU A 113 -7.41 10.37 4.65
N ASP A 114 -8.48 9.57 4.57
CA ASP A 114 -9.34 9.47 3.40
C ASP A 114 -10.07 10.79 3.14
N HIS A 115 -10.61 11.43 4.18
CA HIS A 115 -11.21 12.75 4.05
C HIS A 115 -10.17 13.79 3.61
N LEU A 116 -9.04 13.88 4.29
CA LEU A 116 -8.01 14.89 4.01
C LEU A 116 -7.50 14.81 2.56
N LEU A 117 -7.20 13.61 2.07
CA LEU A 117 -6.55 13.42 0.78
C LEU A 117 -7.53 13.27 -0.39
N LEU A 118 -8.75 12.80 -0.15
CA LEU A 118 -9.74 12.53 -1.20
C LEU A 118 -11.06 13.27 -0.96
N GLY A 119 -11.70 13.07 0.19
CA GLY A 119 -13.10 13.47 0.40
C GLY A 119 -13.33 14.96 0.69
N CYS A 120 -12.32 15.66 1.21
CA CYS A 120 -12.38 17.06 1.60
C CYS A 120 -12.73 17.94 0.40
N VAL A 121 -13.55 18.98 0.61
CA VAL A 121 -13.96 19.90 -0.46
C VAL A 121 -12.78 20.56 -1.17
N LEU A 122 -11.70 20.89 -0.45
CA LEU A 122 -10.47 21.41 -1.04
C LEU A 122 -9.78 20.34 -1.90
N ALA A 123 -9.59 19.14 -1.35
CA ALA A 123 -8.94 18.03 -2.05
C ALA A 123 -9.72 17.63 -3.33
N ARG A 124 -11.05 17.54 -3.26
CA ARG A 124 -11.90 17.23 -4.42
C ARG A 124 -11.80 18.30 -5.51
N GLN A 125 -11.69 19.58 -5.16
CA GLN A 125 -11.49 20.64 -6.16
C GLN A 125 -10.13 20.50 -6.86
N VAL A 126 -9.06 20.21 -6.10
CA VAL A 126 -7.73 19.93 -6.66
C VAL A 126 -7.80 18.73 -7.62
N TRP A 127 -8.40 17.61 -7.17
CA TRP A 127 -8.55 16.42 -8.01
C TRP A 127 -9.39 16.67 -9.25
N ALA A 128 -10.54 17.34 -9.13
CA ALA A 128 -11.39 17.66 -10.27
C ALA A 128 -10.62 18.48 -11.31
N LYS A 129 -9.80 19.46 -10.89
CA LYS A 129 -8.98 20.25 -11.82
C LYS A 129 -7.95 19.36 -12.53
N ILE A 130 -7.17 18.57 -11.78
CA ILE A 130 -6.13 17.70 -12.34
C ILE A 130 -6.72 16.63 -13.27
N MET A 131 -7.78 15.96 -12.85
CA MET A 131 -8.43 14.88 -13.61
C MET A 131 -9.09 15.41 -14.89
N ASN A 132 -9.67 16.61 -14.86
CA ASN A 132 -10.15 17.28 -16.06
C ASN A 132 -9.01 17.59 -17.04
N THR A 133 -7.86 18.07 -16.55
CA THR A 133 -6.67 18.31 -17.39
C THR A 133 -6.15 17.01 -18.02
N TRP A 134 -6.33 15.87 -17.36
CA TRP A 134 -5.94 14.56 -17.90
C TRP A 134 -7.01 13.92 -18.82
N GLY A 135 -8.16 14.58 -19.01
CA GLY A 135 -9.27 14.01 -19.78
C GLY A 135 -9.87 12.75 -19.12
N ARG A 136 -9.83 12.69 -17.78
CA ARG A 136 -10.32 11.57 -16.95
C ARG A 136 -11.19 12.04 -15.78
N PRO A 137 -12.24 12.85 -16.01
CA PRO A 137 -13.12 13.33 -14.94
C PRO A 137 -13.73 12.19 -14.10
N ASP A 138 -13.91 11.02 -14.71
CA ASP A 138 -14.38 9.77 -14.10
C ASP A 138 -13.49 9.22 -12.99
N TRP A 139 -12.22 9.66 -12.92
CA TRP A 139 -11.29 9.25 -11.86
C TRP A 139 -11.35 10.13 -10.61
N THR A 140 -12.18 11.18 -10.62
CA THR A 140 -12.29 12.10 -9.49
C THR A 140 -12.88 11.37 -8.27
N PRO A 141 -12.20 11.40 -7.10
CA PRO A 141 -12.72 10.78 -5.89
C PRO A 141 -14.00 11.47 -5.40
N SER A 142 -14.86 10.68 -4.76
CA SER A 142 -16.06 11.12 -4.06
C SER A 142 -15.76 11.47 -2.59
N THR A 143 -16.75 12.05 -1.90
CA THR A 143 -16.62 12.44 -0.48
C THR A 143 -16.26 11.26 0.43
N ASP A 144 -16.80 10.07 0.14
CA ASP A 144 -16.65 8.87 0.97
C ASP A 144 -15.61 7.88 0.40
N SER A 145 -14.77 8.33 -0.53
CA SER A 145 -13.75 7.48 -1.15
C SER A 145 -12.69 7.03 -0.15
N ASN A 146 -12.42 5.72 -0.11
CA ASN A 146 -11.25 5.17 0.57
C ASN A 146 -10.02 5.24 -0.32
N LEU A 147 -8.86 5.64 0.22
CA LEU A 147 -7.63 5.85 -0.54
C LEU A 147 -7.17 4.61 -1.32
N VAL A 148 -7.16 3.45 -0.66
CA VAL A 148 -6.63 2.22 -1.26
C VAL A 148 -7.59 1.70 -2.30
N GLU A 149 -8.88 1.65 -1.98
CA GLU A 149 -9.92 1.23 -2.93
C GLU A 149 -9.92 2.13 -4.17
N TRP A 150 -10.04 3.45 -3.99
CA TRP A 150 -10.02 4.43 -5.08
C TRP A 150 -8.78 4.28 -5.95
N TRP A 151 -7.57 4.21 -5.37
CA TRP A 151 -6.37 4.07 -6.18
C TRP A 151 -6.38 2.75 -6.98
N THR A 152 -6.79 1.65 -6.34
CA THR A 152 -6.73 0.32 -6.98
C THR A 152 -7.74 0.10 -8.09
N THR A 153 -8.86 0.82 -8.08
CA THR A 153 -9.88 0.77 -9.14
C THR A 153 -9.47 1.57 -10.38
N LEU A 154 -8.52 2.51 -10.26
CA LEU A 154 -7.98 3.24 -11.41
C LEU A 154 -7.19 2.29 -12.33
N ASN A 155 -7.66 2.16 -13.58
CA ASN A 155 -7.06 1.30 -14.59
C ASN A 155 -6.48 2.11 -15.76
N PRO A 156 -5.34 2.81 -15.57
CA PRO A 156 -4.69 3.52 -16.66
C PRO A 156 -4.14 2.54 -17.71
N GLN A 157 -4.17 2.99 -18.97
CA GLN A 157 -3.58 2.26 -20.09
C GLN A 157 -2.10 1.96 -19.84
N LYS A 158 -1.63 0.80 -20.33
CA LYS A 158 -0.31 0.24 -19.97
C LYS A 158 0.86 1.21 -20.19
N HIS A 159 0.83 2.00 -21.27
CA HIS A 159 1.89 2.96 -21.57
C HIS A 159 1.88 4.18 -20.63
N PHE A 160 0.69 4.67 -20.26
CA PHE A 160 0.51 5.84 -19.38
C PHE A 160 0.51 5.50 -17.88
N ARG A 161 0.41 4.21 -17.54
CA ARG A 161 0.23 3.73 -16.17
C ARG A 161 1.26 4.25 -15.17
N LYS A 162 2.54 4.23 -15.52
CA LYS A 162 3.60 4.71 -14.62
C LYS A 162 3.49 6.21 -14.38
N GLU A 163 3.18 6.98 -15.42
CA GLU A 163 2.98 8.44 -15.34
C GLU A 163 1.77 8.78 -14.49
N ALA A 164 0.63 8.14 -14.75
CA ALA A 164 -0.59 8.28 -13.97
C ALA A 164 -0.35 8.03 -12.47
N TRP A 165 0.26 6.90 -12.10
CA TRP A 165 0.57 6.60 -10.69
C TRP A 165 1.55 7.60 -10.08
N THR A 166 2.47 8.14 -10.88
CA THR A 166 3.43 9.14 -10.41
C THR A 166 2.75 10.48 -10.17
N GLY A 167 1.89 10.93 -11.09
CA GLY A 167 1.09 12.14 -10.92
C GLY A 167 0.10 12.04 -9.75
N ILE A 168 -0.56 10.90 -9.57
CA ILE A 168 -1.44 10.67 -8.40
C ILE A 168 -0.63 10.75 -7.10
N THR A 169 0.55 10.12 -7.07
CA THR A 169 1.48 10.20 -5.93
C THR A 169 1.87 11.66 -5.64
N LEU A 170 2.13 12.45 -6.68
CA LEU A 170 2.46 13.86 -6.55
C LEU A 170 1.32 14.65 -5.89
N VAL A 171 0.10 14.53 -6.41
CA VAL A 171 -1.06 15.28 -5.87
C VAL A 171 -1.30 14.95 -4.40
N LEU A 172 -1.28 13.67 -4.03
CA LEU A 172 -1.44 13.22 -2.64
C LEU A 172 -0.34 13.78 -1.74
N TRP A 173 0.91 13.76 -2.21
CA TRP A 173 2.03 14.35 -1.49
C TRP A 173 1.88 15.86 -1.30
N MET A 174 1.43 16.57 -2.34
CA MET A 174 1.25 18.02 -2.28
C MET A 174 0.12 18.42 -1.33
N LEU A 175 -1.00 17.69 -1.32
CA LEU A 175 -2.06 17.87 -0.33
C LEU A 175 -1.52 17.66 1.10
N TRP A 176 -0.76 16.59 1.33
CA TRP A 176 -0.14 16.36 2.63
C TRP A 176 0.81 17.48 3.06
N LYS A 177 1.68 17.95 2.15
CA LYS A 177 2.56 19.10 2.42
C LYS A 177 1.75 20.35 2.76
N HIS A 178 0.65 20.61 2.04
CA HIS A 178 -0.21 21.77 2.29
C HIS A 178 -0.84 21.72 3.68
N ARG A 179 -1.41 20.56 4.05
CA ARG A 179 -1.94 20.33 5.40
C ARG A 179 -0.90 20.61 6.48
N ASN A 180 0.32 20.09 6.31
CA ASN A 180 1.39 20.31 7.28
C ASN A 180 1.80 21.80 7.35
N GLY A 181 1.78 22.51 6.23
CA GLY A 181 1.97 23.96 6.21
C GLY A 181 0.94 24.71 7.04
N ILE A 182 -0.34 24.29 6.98
CA ILE A 182 -1.41 24.89 7.79
C ILE A 182 -1.19 24.61 9.28
N VAL A 183 -0.98 23.34 9.63
CA VAL A 183 -0.88 22.90 11.03
C VAL A 183 0.38 23.42 11.73
N PHE A 184 1.53 23.43 11.05
CA PHE A 184 2.82 23.73 11.69
C PHE A 184 3.33 25.14 11.39
N ASN A 185 2.92 25.76 10.27
CA ASN A 185 3.45 27.05 9.83
C ASN A 185 2.38 28.15 9.73
N GLY A 186 1.14 27.90 10.14
CA GLY A 186 0.06 28.88 10.12
C GLY A 186 -0.39 29.30 8.72
N ALA A 187 -0.14 28.47 7.70
CA ALA A 187 -0.65 28.73 6.35
C ALA A 187 -2.18 28.62 6.30
N SER A 188 -2.80 29.20 5.26
CA SER A 188 -4.24 29.09 5.04
C SER A 188 -4.60 28.04 3.97
N PRO A 189 -5.78 27.40 4.06
CA PRO A 189 -6.29 26.52 3.00
C PRO A 189 -6.45 27.29 1.67
N SER A 190 -5.90 26.77 0.58
CA SER A 190 -6.03 27.37 -0.76
C SER A 190 -5.87 26.30 -1.84
N VAL A 191 -6.87 26.19 -2.71
CA VAL A 191 -6.84 25.28 -3.87
C VAL A 191 -5.78 25.75 -4.88
N ASP A 192 -5.74 27.05 -5.15
CA ASP A 192 -4.82 27.62 -6.13
C ASP A 192 -3.35 27.46 -5.72
N ASP A 193 -3.03 27.67 -4.44
CA ASP A 193 -1.67 27.46 -3.93
C ASP A 193 -1.22 25.99 -4.09
N VAL A 194 -2.12 25.04 -3.81
CA VAL A 194 -1.84 23.61 -4.01
C VAL A 194 -1.62 23.31 -5.50
N LEU A 195 -2.46 23.82 -6.39
CA LEU A 195 -2.34 23.60 -7.83
C LEU A 195 -1.05 24.20 -8.40
N VAL A 196 -0.68 25.43 -8.00
CA VAL A 196 0.58 26.07 -8.41
C VAL A 196 1.78 25.25 -7.96
N LYS A 197 1.78 24.79 -6.70
CA LYS A 197 2.88 23.95 -6.19
C LYS A 197 2.92 22.57 -6.84
N ILE A 198 1.78 21.97 -7.20
CA ILE A 198 1.73 20.73 -7.98
C ILE A 198 2.40 20.94 -9.34
N GLU A 199 2.08 22.00 -10.07
CA GLU A 199 2.67 22.25 -11.39
C GLU A 199 4.18 22.50 -11.29
N LEU A 200 4.62 23.30 -10.32
CA LEU A 200 6.06 23.55 -10.10
C LEU A 200 6.82 22.26 -9.77
N GLU A 201 6.28 21.44 -8.86
CA GLU A 201 6.90 20.16 -8.49
C GLU A 201 6.84 19.16 -9.66
N ALA A 202 5.77 19.15 -10.44
CA ALA A 202 5.66 18.34 -11.66
C ALA A 202 6.75 18.71 -12.68
N GLN A 203 7.04 19.99 -12.88
CA GLN A 203 8.12 20.45 -13.75
C GLN A 203 9.48 19.98 -13.24
N ASN A 204 9.74 20.07 -11.93
CA ASN A 204 10.96 19.51 -11.33
C ASN A 204 11.07 18.00 -11.55
N TRP A 205 9.97 17.27 -11.42
CA TRP A 205 9.93 15.82 -11.65
C TRP A 205 10.14 15.45 -13.12
N ARG A 206 9.59 16.22 -14.06
CA ARG A 206 9.85 16.07 -15.51
C ARG A 206 11.33 16.32 -15.82
N ALA A 207 11.91 17.39 -15.28
CA ALA A 207 13.33 17.71 -15.46
C ALA A 207 14.26 16.60 -14.91
N ALA A 208 13.84 15.92 -13.85
CA ALA A 208 14.53 14.76 -13.27
C ALA A 208 14.20 13.41 -13.95
N GLY A 209 13.36 13.38 -14.99
CA GLY A 209 12.98 12.16 -15.72
C GLY A 209 11.97 11.25 -15.00
N LEU A 210 11.29 11.76 -13.97
CA LEU A 210 10.32 10.99 -13.18
C LEU A 210 8.91 11.01 -13.80
N LEU A 211 8.55 12.09 -14.49
CA LEU A 211 7.32 12.21 -15.28
C LEU A 211 7.67 12.14 -16.76
#